data_AF-A0A3B9ZG40-F1
#
_entry.id   AF-A0A3B9ZG40-F1
#
_cell.length_a   1.000
_cell.length_b   1.000
_cell.length_c   1.000
_cell.angle_alpha   90.00
_cell.angle_beta   90.00
_cell.angle_gamma   90.00
#
_symmetry.space_group_name_H-M   'P 1'
#
loop_
_entity.id
_entity.type
_entity.pdbx_description
1 polymer ?
#
loop_
_entity_poly.entity_id
_entity_poly.type
_entity_poly.pdbx_seq_one_letter_code
_entity_poly.pdbx_strand_id
1 'polypeptide(L)'
;MITQIKEYLFNVSGQKLRRLIIFIMALTAFAVFGRGLIAYAQNDTPKKTGRIMKGVSGEVSAISKDFIAVVYRRDEAKGSEEEIALPVAKDVIVEHKKSIAEIGAGDLVDVELEEYTEETPEGPKSKREAKVIRFVSAAPKQANSVVLDSGTQNSGDEPEEE
;
A
#
# COMPACT_ATOMS: atom_id res chain seq x y z
N MET A 1 37.72 12.81 -64.56
CA MET A 1 37.38 13.29 -63.20
C MET A 1 37.05 12.15 -62.20
N ILE A 2 37.40 10.89 -62.49
CA ILE A 2 37.11 9.72 -61.62
C ILE A 2 38.41 9.18 -60.97
N THR A 3 39.57 9.66 -61.40
CA THR A 3 40.87 9.10 -61.00
C THR A 3 41.42 9.66 -59.69
N GLN A 4 40.99 10.85 -59.24
CA GLN A 4 41.53 11.47 -58.01
C GLN A 4 40.89 11.00 -56.69
N ILE A 5 39.80 10.24 -56.73
CA ILE A 5 39.15 9.76 -55.49
C ILE A 5 39.89 8.54 -54.90
N LYS A 6 40.72 7.84 -55.69
CA LYS A 6 41.41 6.62 -55.24
C LYS A 6 42.62 6.87 -54.33
N GLU A 7 43.24 8.06 -54.36
CA GLU A 7 44.44 8.33 -53.57
C GLU A 7 44.16 8.79 -52.12
N TYR A 8 42.95 9.26 -51.82
CA TYR A 8 42.59 9.63 -50.44
C TYR A 8 42.27 8.43 -49.53
N LEU A 9 42.08 7.24 -50.11
CA LEU A 9 41.68 6.04 -49.37
C LEU A 9 42.85 5.19 -48.86
N PHE A 10 44.10 5.52 -49.19
CA PHE A 10 45.23 4.63 -48.89
C PHE A 10 46.50 5.32 -48.40
N ASN A 11 46.36 6.33 -47.53
CA ASN A 11 47.50 6.86 -46.78
C ASN A 11 47.21 7.03 -45.28
N VAL A 12 46.58 6.01 -44.70
CA VAL A 12 46.43 5.91 -43.24
C VAL A 12 47.60 5.08 -42.72
N SER A 13 48.51 5.72 -41.97
CA SER A 13 49.65 5.06 -41.35
C SER A 13 49.20 3.81 -40.58
N GLY A 14 49.97 2.72 -40.68
CA GLY A 14 49.56 1.41 -40.18
C GLY A 14 49.14 1.36 -38.69
N GLN A 15 49.58 2.33 -37.88
CA GLN A 15 49.10 2.49 -36.49
C GLN A 15 47.68 3.07 -36.40
N LYS A 16 47.32 4.05 -37.24
CA LYS A 16 45.98 4.64 -37.26
C LYS A 16 44.94 3.66 -37.81
N LEU A 17 45.32 2.83 -38.78
CA LEU A 17 44.46 1.78 -39.34
C LEU A 17 44.19 0.65 -38.32
N ARG A 18 45.20 0.23 -37.56
CA ARG A 18 45.03 -0.78 -36.48
C ARG A 18 44.10 -0.29 -35.37
N ARG A 19 44.22 0.97 -34.95
CA ARG A 19 43.32 1.56 -33.93
C ARG A 19 41.87 1.64 -34.43
N LEU A 20 41.67 1.99 -35.70
CA LEU A 20 40.32 2.05 -36.31
C LEU A 20 39.65 0.67 -36.37
N ILE A 21 40.39 -0.38 -36.75
CA ILE A 21 39.87 -1.76 -36.81
C ILE A 21 39.47 -2.26 -35.41
N ILE A 22 40.26 -1.97 -34.37
CA ILE A 22 39.94 -2.34 -32.98
C ILE A 22 38.67 -1.63 -32.50
N PHE A 23 38.51 -0.34 -32.83
CA PHE A 23 37.29 0.41 -32.49
C PHE A 23 36.04 -0.16 -33.16
N ILE A 24 36.13 -0.54 -34.44
CA ILE A 24 35.00 -1.14 -35.17
C ILE A 24 34.63 -2.50 -34.56
N MET A 25 35.61 -3.35 -34.23
CA MET A 25 35.33 -4.64 -33.60
C MET A 25 34.69 -4.52 -32.21
N ALA A 26 35.12 -3.55 -31.39
CA ALA A 26 34.51 -3.28 -30.09
C ALA A 26 33.05 -2.82 -30.21
N LEU A 27 32.74 -1.98 -31.20
CA LEU A 27 31.38 -1.51 -31.48
C LEU A 27 30.46 -2.66 -31.93
N THR A 28 30.96 -3.59 -32.74
CA THR A 28 30.18 -4.77 -33.15
C THR A 28 29.97 -5.78 -32.02
N ALA A 29 30.95 -5.96 -31.13
CA ALA A 29 30.80 -6.83 -29.96
C ALA A 29 29.74 -6.27 -28.98
N PHE A 30 29.69 -4.95 -28.78
CA PHE A 30 28.68 -4.32 -27.93
C PHE A 30 27.25 -4.46 -28.49
N ALA A 31 27.09 -4.39 -29.82
CA ALA A 31 25.78 -4.53 -30.47
C ALA A 31 25.21 -5.96 -30.43
N VAL A 32 26.07 -6.99 -30.40
CA VAL A 32 25.65 -8.40 -30.36
C VAL A 32 25.42 -8.88 -28.92
N PHE A 33 26.26 -8.47 -27.96
CA PHE A 33 26.08 -8.85 -26.55
C PHE A 33 25.02 -8.01 -25.81
N GLY A 34 24.79 -6.75 -26.22
CA GLY A 34 23.78 -5.88 -25.58
C GLY A 34 22.33 -6.33 -25.76
N ARG A 35 22.03 -7.21 -26.71
CA ARG A 35 20.66 -7.71 -26.97
C ARG A 35 20.26 -8.93 -26.15
N GLY A 36 21.21 -9.61 -25.51
CA GLY A 36 20.93 -10.84 -24.74
C GLY A 36 20.31 -10.59 -23.35
N LEU A 37 20.39 -9.38 -22.81
CA LEU A 37 19.96 -9.07 -21.43
C LEU A 37 18.51 -8.58 -21.31
N ILE A 38 17.84 -8.22 -22.42
CA ILE A 38 16.49 -7.63 -22.36
C ILE A 38 15.39 -8.71 -22.26
N ALA A 39 15.70 -9.97 -22.53
CA ALA A 39 14.68 -11.04 -22.64
C ALA A 39 14.35 -11.78 -21.32
N TYR A 40 15.09 -11.55 -20.23
CA TYR A 40 14.90 -12.30 -18.97
C TYR A 40 14.01 -11.60 -17.91
N ALA A 41 13.35 -10.50 -18.28
CA ALA A 41 12.41 -9.79 -17.41
C ALA A 41 10.99 -9.86 -17.97
N GLN A 42 10.53 -11.05 -18.39
CA GLN A 42 9.09 -11.29 -18.50
C GLN A 42 8.56 -11.52 -17.09
N ASN A 43 8.02 -10.44 -16.52
CA ASN A 43 7.35 -10.42 -15.23
C ASN A 43 6.24 -11.47 -15.19
N ASP A 44 6.45 -12.54 -14.41
CA ASP A 44 5.38 -13.36 -13.86
C ASP A 44 4.60 -12.52 -12.84
N THR A 45 3.75 -11.61 -13.30
CA THR A 45 2.73 -11.05 -12.43
C THR A 45 1.74 -12.16 -12.10
N PRO A 46 1.58 -12.53 -10.82
CA PRO A 46 0.72 -13.63 -10.43
C PRO A 46 -0.72 -13.35 -10.90
N LYS A 47 -1.30 -14.31 -11.62
CA LYS A 47 -2.61 -14.16 -12.25
C LYS A 47 -3.70 -14.29 -11.19
N LYS A 48 -4.34 -13.18 -10.83
CA LYS A 48 -5.55 -13.17 -9.98
C LYS A 48 -6.73 -13.75 -10.75
N THR A 49 -7.38 -14.78 -10.22
CA THR A 49 -8.60 -15.42 -10.77
C THR A 49 -9.74 -15.37 -9.75
N GLY A 50 -11.00 -15.47 -10.21
CA GLY A 50 -12.17 -15.59 -9.33
C GLY A 50 -12.40 -14.38 -8.40
N ARG A 51 -12.60 -13.18 -8.98
CA ARG A 51 -12.84 -11.95 -8.22
C ARG A 51 -14.29 -11.86 -7.75
N ILE A 52 -14.50 -11.74 -6.44
CA ILE A 52 -15.82 -11.56 -5.83
C ILE A 52 -15.79 -10.31 -4.95
N MET A 53 -16.74 -9.41 -5.17
CA MET A 53 -16.91 -8.22 -4.34
C MET A 53 -17.92 -8.51 -3.23
N LYS A 54 -17.55 -8.19 -1.97
CA LYS A 54 -18.44 -8.28 -0.82
C LYS A 54 -18.41 -6.98 -0.01
N GLY A 55 -19.53 -6.63 0.60
CA GLY A 55 -19.62 -5.50 1.52
C GLY A 55 -19.62 -5.97 2.97
N VAL A 56 -18.90 -5.26 3.84
CA VAL A 56 -18.95 -5.40 5.29
C VAL A 56 -19.13 -4.02 5.92
N SER A 57 -20.14 -3.88 6.76
CA SER A 57 -20.42 -2.65 7.50
C SER A 57 -20.16 -2.88 8.98
N GLY A 58 -19.54 -1.92 9.65
CA GLY A 58 -19.27 -2.05 11.08
C GLY A 58 -18.44 -0.93 11.68
N GLU A 59 -18.04 -1.15 12.93
CA GLU A 59 -17.21 -0.22 13.71
C GLU A 59 -15.73 -0.54 13.52
N VAL A 60 -14.91 0.48 13.28
CA VAL A 60 -13.47 0.33 13.16
C VAL A 60 -12.87 0.02 14.53
N SER A 61 -12.29 -1.17 14.71
CA SER A 61 -11.57 -1.51 15.94
C SER A 61 -10.10 -1.09 15.89
N ALA A 62 -9.47 -1.20 14.71
CA ALA A 62 -8.10 -0.78 14.47
C ALA A 62 -7.90 -0.36 13.01
N ILE A 63 -7.00 0.59 12.76
CA ILE A 63 -6.72 1.06 11.40
C ILE A 63 -5.28 1.54 11.25
N SER A 64 -4.70 1.27 10.09
CA SER A 64 -3.41 1.80 9.65
C SER A 64 -3.45 2.06 8.14
N LYS A 65 -2.33 2.45 7.53
CA LYS A 65 -2.28 2.61 6.07
C LYS A 65 -2.43 1.28 5.32
N ASP A 66 -2.03 0.16 5.94
CA ASP A 66 -1.88 -1.13 5.28
C ASP A 66 -2.99 -2.12 5.65
N PHE A 67 -3.80 -1.83 6.67
CA PHE A 67 -4.93 -2.67 7.07
C PHE A 67 -6.03 -1.87 7.78
N ILE A 68 -7.25 -2.42 7.78
CA ILE A 68 -8.39 -1.97 8.57
C ILE A 68 -9.03 -3.20 9.25
N ALA A 69 -9.41 -3.05 10.52
CA ALA A 69 -10.15 -4.05 11.27
C ALA A 69 -11.54 -3.50 11.61
N VAL A 70 -12.58 -4.29 11.33
CA VAL A 70 -13.98 -3.90 11.45
C VAL A 70 -14.73 -4.93 12.28
N VAL A 71 -15.36 -4.49 13.37
CA VAL A 71 -16.32 -5.28 14.13
C VAL A 71 -17.68 -5.14 13.45
N TYR A 72 -18.15 -6.22 12.83
CA TYR A 72 -19.37 -6.24 12.02
C TYR A 72 -20.55 -6.92 12.71
N ARG A 73 -20.30 -7.59 13.85
CA ARG A 73 -21.35 -8.17 14.68
C ARG A 73 -20.94 -8.15 16.15
N ARG A 74 -21.88 -7.76 17.02
CA ARG A 74 -21.79 -7.90 18.48
C ARG A 74 -22.98 -8.72 18.97
N ASP A 75 -22.72 -9.76 19.76
CA ASP A 75 -23.73 -10.56 20.46
C ASP A 75 -23.64 -10.21 21.95
N GLU A 76 -24.45 -9.25 22.39
CA GLU A 76 -24.45 -8.76 23.78
C GLU A 76 -24.82 -9.85 24.78
N ALA A 77 -25.69 -10.80 24.39
CA ALA A 77 -26.13 -11.87 25.27
C ALA A 77 -25.00 -12.85 25.60
N LYS A 78 -24.04 -13.02 24.67
CA LYS A 78 -22.86 -13.87 24.86
C LYS A 78 -21.59 -13.10 25.20
N GLY A 79 -21.61 -11.77 25.10
CA GLY A 79 -20.43 -10.93 25.24
C GLY A 79 -19.37 -11.21 24.18
N SER A 80 -19.78 -11.57 22.97
CA SER A 80 -18.85 -11.91 21.88
C SER A 80 -18.95 -10.93 20.71
N GLU A 81 -17.81 -10.63 20.09
CA GLU A 81 -17.71 -9.76 18.93
C GLU A 81 -17.09 -10.51 17.76
N GLU A 82 -17.65 -10.33 16.55
CA GLU A 82 -17.06 -10.82 15.32
C GLU A 82 -16.35 -9.66 14.61
N GLU A 83 -15.05 -9.84 14.41
CA GLU A 83 -14.17 -8.88 13.75
C GLU A 83 -13.63 -9.46 12.43
N ILE A 84 -13.42 -8.60 11.45
CA ILE A 84 -12.65 -8.91 10.25
C ILE A 84 -11.50 -7.91 10.08
N ALA A 85 -10.28 -8.43 9.99
CA ALA A 85 -9.10 -7.66 9.59
C ALA A 85 -8.82 -7.86 8.10
N LEU A 86 -8.75 -6.74 7.37
CA LEU A 86 -8.55 -6.71 5.92
C LEU A 86 -7.31 -5.90 5.58
N PRO A 87 -6.38 -6.43 4.76
CA PRO A 87 -5.32 -5.60 4.20
C PRO A 87 -5.93 -4.58 3.25
N VAL A 88 -5.38 -3.37 3.25
CA VAL A 88 -5.82 -2.25 2.40
C VAL A 88 -5.10 -2.38 1.06
N ALA A 89 -5.87 -2.37 -0.04
CA ALA A 89 -5.28 -2.41 -1.37
C ALA A 89 -4.50 -1.11 -1.64
N LYS A 90 -3.43 -1.21 -2.45
CA LYS A 90 -2.61 -0.04 -2.81
C LYS A 90 -3.41 1.04 -3.55
N ASP A 91 -4.45 0.64 -4.25
CA ASP A 91 -5.38 1.45 -5.04
C ASP A 91 -6.72 1.68 -4.33
N VAL A 92 -6.74 1.60 -2.99
CA VAL A 92 -7.96 1.80 -2.20
C VAL A 92 -8.61 3.16 -2.48
N ILE A 93 -9.93 3.16 -2.61
CA ILE A 93 -10.75 4.36 -2.70
C ILE A 93 -11.31 4.65 -1.31
N VAL A 94 -11.08 5.86 -0.82
CA VAL A 94 -11.68 6.34 0.43
C VAL A 94 -12.77 7.34 0.10
N GLU A 95 -14.01 7.04 0.48
CA GLU A 95 -15.18 7.88 0.23
C GLU A 95 -15.54 8.70 1.48
N HIS A 96 -16.02 9.93 1.27
CA HIS A 96 -16.45 10.89 2.30
C HIS A 96 -15.36 11.36 3.28
N LYS A 97 -14.11 10.96 3.07
CA LYS A 97 -12.90 11.44 3.74
C LYS A 97 -11.81 11.67 2.70
N LYS A 98 -10.80 12.48 3.06
CA LYS A 98 -9.68 12.74 2.13
C LYS A 98 -8.67 11.60 2.09
N SER A 99 -8.55 10.86 3.19
CA SER A 99 -7.60 9.77 3.33
C SER A 99 -8.02 8.82 4.45
N ILE A 100 -7.44 7.62 4.43
CA ILE A 100 -7.64 6.61 5.48
C ILE A 100 -7.20 7.11 6.87
N ALA A 101 -6.26 8.07 6.93
CA ALA A 101 -5.78 8.63 8.18
C ALA A 101 -6.81 9.52 8.91
N GLU A 102 -7.90 9.91 8.24
CA GLU A 102 -9.01 10.65 8.84
C GLU A 102 -10.09 9.75 9.45
N ILE A 103 -9.92 8.43 9.34
CA ILE A 103 -10.78 7.41 9.95
C ILE A 103 -10.06 6.90 11.19
N GLY A 104 -10.74 6.93 12.33
CA GLY A 104 -10.23 6.50 13.62
C GLY A 104 -10.91 5.23 14.12
N ALA A 105 -10.37 4.65 15.20
CA ALA A 105 -11.07 3.63 15.95
C ALA A 105 -12.38 4.17 16.54
N GLY A 106 -13.44 3.37 16.48
CA GLY A 106 -14.81 3.71 16.88
C GLY A 106 -15.66 4.33 15.77
N ASP A 107 -15.09 4.70 14.62
CA ASP A 107 -15.86 5.21 13.49
C ASP A 107 -16.67 4.08 12.82
N LEU A 108 -17.82 4.43 12.24
CA LEU A 108 -18.61 3.52 11.42
C LEU A 108 -18.21 3.65 9.95
N VAL A 109 -17.99 2.51 9.30
CA VAL A 109 -17.58 2.42 7.90
C VAL A 109 -18.31 1.29 7.17
N ASP A 110 -18.46 1.46 5.86
CA ASP A 110 -18.79 0.38 4.92
C ASP A 110 -17.53 0.05 4.10
N VAL A 111 -17.13 -1.21 4.09
CA VAL A 111 -15.94 -1.69 3.37
C VAL A 111 -16.36 -2.64 2.26
N GLU A 112 -15.99 -2.32 1.02
CA GLU A 112 -16.08 -3.25 -0.10
C GLU A 112 -14.73 -3.97 -0.26
N LEU A 113 -14.74 -5.29 -0.15
CA LEU A 113 -13.57 -6.14 -0.25
C LEU A 113 -13.62 -6.99 -1.53
N GLU A 114 -12.45 -7.16 -2.16
CA GLU A 114 -12.23 -8.07 -3.28
C GLU A 114 -11.63 -9.36 -2.74
N GLU A 115 -12.36 -10.47 -2.85
CA GLU A 115 -11.83 -11.83 -2.68
C GLU A 115 -11.32 -12.33 -4.03
N TYR A 116 -10.12 -12.90 -4.07
CA TYR A 116 -9.53 -13.48 -5.28
C TYR A 116 -8.62 -14.66 -4.95
N THR A 117 -8.44 -15.55 -5.93
CA THR A 117 -7.47 -16.63 -5.88
C THR A 117 -6.21 -16.21 -6.63
N GLU A 118 -5.06 -16.43 -6.02
CA GLU A 118 -3.75 -16.19 -6.61
C GLU A 118 -3.02 -17.53 -6.77
N GLU A 119 -2.59 -17.83 -8.00
CA GLU A 119 -1.75 -18.99 -8.28
C GLU A 119 -0.34 -18.70 -7.75
N THR A 120 0.11 -19.48 -6.76
CA THR A 120 1.47 -19.39 -6.20
C THR A 120 2.22 -20.70 -6.49
N PRO A 121 3.58 -20.72 -6.41
CA PRO A 121 4.35 -21.96 -6.57
C PRO A 121 3.95 -23.08 -5.60
N GLU A 122 3.32 -22.73 -4.47
CA GLU A 122 2.82 -23.65 -3.44
C GLU A 122 1.36 -24.10 -3.68
N GLY A 123 0.71 -23.58 -4.72
CA GLY A 123 -0.70 -23.81 -5.06
C GLY A 123 -1.59 -22.56 -4.98
N PRO A 124 -2.87 -22.68 -5.35
CA PRO A 124 -3.81 -21.57 -5.32
C PRO A 124 -4.09 -21.13 -3.87
N LYS A 125 -3.92 -19.84 -3.59
CA LYS A 125 -4.23 -19.24 -2.28
C LYS A 125 -5.35 -18.22 -2.44
N SER A 126 -6.38 -18.33 -1.59
CA SER A 126 -7.42 -17.31 -1.49
C SER A 126 -6.90 -16.12 -0.69
N LYS A 127 -7.11 -14.92 -1.22
CA LYS A 127 -6.77 -13.64 -0.61
C LYS A 127 -7.97 -12.72 -0.63
N ARG A 128 -7.95 -11.73 0.25
CA ARG A 128 -8.93 -10.65 0.31
C ARG A 128 -8.25 -9.34 0.62
N GLU A 129 -8.73 -8.26 0.02
CA GLU A 129 -8.23 -6.91 0.26
C GLU A 129 -9.38 -5.90 0.21
N ALA A 130 -9.32 -4.86 1.05
CA ALA A 130 -10.27 -3.75 1.01
C ALA A 130 -9.99 -2.86 -0.20
N LYS A 131 -11.02 -2.68 -1.04
CA LYS A 131 -10.97 -1.86 -2.27
C LYS A 131 -11.63 -0.50 -2.10
N VAL A 132 -12.74 -0.45 -1.37
CA VAL A 132 -13.44 0.81 -1.08
C VAL A 132 -13.71 0.87 0.43
N ILE A 133 -13.41 2.01 1.03
CA ILE A 133 -13.74 2.30 2.43
C ILE A 133 -14.59 3.57 2.43
N ARG A 134 -15.89 3.42 2.72
CA ARG A 134 -16.84 4.51 2.80
C ARG A 134 -17.05 4.89 4.26
N PHE A 135 -16.68 6.11 4.62
CA PHE A 135 -16.98 6.65 5.94
C PHE A 135 -18.47 6.91 6.08
N VAL A 136 -19.06 6.42 7.17
CA VAL A 136 -20.49 6.56 7.49
C VAL A 136 -20.69 7.59 8.59
N SER A 137 -20.07 7.41 9.76
CA SER A 137 -20.19 8.35 10.88
C SER A 137 -19.03 8.25 11.86
N ALA A 138 -18.79 9.35 12.59
CA ALA A 138 -17.75 9.39 13.61
C ALA A 138 -18.16 8.65 14.88
N ALA A 139 -17.17 8.15 15.63
CA ALA A 139 -17.38 7.62 16.97
C ALA A 139 -18.10 8.65 17.86
N PRO A 140 -19.02 8.22 18.75
CA PRO A 140 -19.63 9.11 19.72
C PRO A 140 -18.54 9.72 20.62
N LYS A 141 -18.54 11.05 20.75
CA LYS A 141 -17.63 11.73 21.68
C LYS A 141 -17.96 11.26 23.10
N GLN A 142 -17.03 10.58 23.76
CA GLN A 142 -17.17 10.30 25.19
C GLN A 142 -17.35 11.64 25.90
N ALA A 143 -18.47 11.80 26.61
CA ALA A 143 -18.71 12.99 27.41
C ALA A 143 -17.57 13.08 28.43
N ASN A 144 -16.82 14.20 28.39
CA ASN A 144 -15.80 14.51 29.40
C ASN A 144 -16.45 14.29 30.77
N SER A 145 -15.91 13.37 31.56
CA SER A 145 -16.28 13.20 32.95
C SER A 145 -16.12 14.55 33.63
N VAL A 146 -17.25 15.20 33.93
CA VAL A 146 -17.27 16.37 34.80
C VAL A 146 -16.76 15.86 36.14
N VAL A 147 -15.49 16.13 36.44
CA VAL A 147 -14.91 15.95 37.76
C VAL A 147 -15.68 16.92 38.67
N LEU A 148 -16.71 16.40 39.33
CA LEU A 148 -17.34 17.09 40.45
C LEU A 148 -16.30 17.09 41.58
N ASP A 149 -15.54 18.17 41.65
CA ASP A 149 -14.71 18.50 42.81
C ASP A 149 -15.66 18.72 44.00
N SER A 150 -15.95 17.64 44.74
CA SER A 150 -16.65 17.72 46.01
C SER A 150 -15.68 18.29 47.04
N GLY A 151 -15.55 19.62 47.05
CA GLY A 151 -14.79 20.37 48.03
C GLY A 151 -15.20 19.97 49.45
N THR A 152 -14.29 19.31 50.14
CA THR A 152 -14.35 19.00 51.57
C THR A 152 -14.49 20.31 52.36
N GLN A 153 -15.69 20.60 52.87
CA GLN A 153 -15.89 21.63 53.89
C GLN A 153 -15.25 21.15 55.19
N ASN A 154 -14.07 21.69 55.49
CA ASN A 154 -13.42 21.55 56.78
C ASN A 154 -14.10 22.51 57.77
N SER A 155 -15.06 22.00 58.55
CA SER A 155 -15.65 22.72 59.68
C SER A 155 -14.74 22.61 60.89
N GLY A 156 -13.93 23.65 61.12
CA GLY A 156 -13.15 23.83 62.34
C GLY A 156 -13.45 25.20 62.93
N ASP A 157 -14.48 25.27 63.77
CA ASP A 157 -14.66 26.37 64.73
C ASP A 157 -14.52 25.76 66.13
N GLU A 158 -13.37 26.05 66.76
CA GLU A 158 -13.13 25.87 68.20
C GLU A 158 -13.97 26.89 68.98
N PRO A 159 -14.59 26.53 70.13
CA PRO A 159 -15.14 27.52 71.03
C PRO A 159 -14.04 28.05 71.96
N GLU A 160 -13.94 29.38 72.02
CA GLU A 160 -13.12 30.14 72.95
C GLU A 160 -13.50 29.85 74.41
N GLU A 161 -12.47 29.79 75.26
CA GLU A 161 -12.54 29.66 76.72
C GLU A 161 -13.12 30.93 77.37
N GLU A 162 -14.01 30.75 78.36
CA GLU A 162 -14.15 31.62 79.55
C GLU A 162 -14.37 30.77 80.81
#